data_AF-A0A843HE53-F1
#
_entry.id   AF-A0A843HE53-F1
#
_cell.length_a   1.000
_cell.length_b   1.000
_cell.length_c   1.000
_cell.angle_alpha   90.00
_cell.angle_beta   90.00
_cell.angle_gamma   90.00
#
_symmetry.space_group_name_H-M   'P 1'
#
loop_
_entity.id
_entity.type
_entity.pdbx_description
1 polymer ?
#
loop_
_entity_poly.entity_id
_entity_poly.type
_entity_poly.pdbx_seq_one_letter_code
_entity_poly.pdbx_strand_id
1 'polypeptide(L)'
;MNYFDEKTWETWANDNYEEFQSLKDGAKIAMLLPNTDNLIVLEKGSEISVKIDDRYSFEFPFAEIGFKFSEDTVDKVLNDKTLKTFQRLTSNDEIGIMSFVKEDKLLEYDYTNFLRKFGFDLKCNCSCGCC
;
A
#
# COMPACT_ATOMS: atom_id res chain seq x y z
N MET A 1 10.12 1.58 -18.53
CA MET A 1 10.79 2.25 -17.39
C MET A 1 11.48 1.19 -16.53
N ASN A 2 12.49 1.54 -15.73
CA ASN A 2 12.94 0.63 -14.67
C ASN A 2 12.05 0.86 -13.45
N TYR A 3 11.12 -0.06 -13.19
CA TYR A 3 10.17 0.05 -12.07
C TYR A 3 10.78 -0.32 -10.72
N PHE A 4 11.99 -0.88 -10.72
CA PHE A 4 12.72 -1.29 -9.51
C PHE A 4 13.82 -0.28 -9.20
N ASP A 5 13.42 0.98 -9.06
CA ASP A 5 14.26 2.07 -8.59
C ASP A 5 13.66 2.61 -7.29
N GLU A 6 14.39 2.43 -6.19
CA GLU A 6 13.93 2.83 -4.84
C GLU A 6 13.55 4.31 -4.81
N LYS A 7 14.38 5.16 -5.43
CA LYS A 7 14.19 6.61 -5.44
C LYS A 7 12.90 7.03 -6.16
N THR A 8 12.52 6.34 -7.23
CA THR A 8 11.28 6.61 -7.96
C THR A 8 10.06 6.39 -7.06
N TRP A 9 10.00 5.27 -6.35
CA TRP A 9 8.90 4.96 -5.43
C TRP A 9 8.93 5.83 -4.17
N GLU A 10 10.11 6.12 -3.65
CA GLU A 10 10.29 7.00 -2.50
C GLU A 10 9.82 8.42 -2.83
N THR A 11 10.18 8.95 -3.99
CA THR A 11 9.71 10.27 -4.45
C THR A 11 8.20 10.26 -4.60
N TRP A 12 7.64 9.27 -5.30
CA TRP A 12 6.19 9.16 -5.50
C TRP A 12 5.42 9.07 -4.18
N ALA A 13 5.91 8.26 -3.23
CA ALA A 13 5.25 8.08 -1.94
C ALA A 13 5.32 9.36 -1.09
N ASN A 14 6.48 10.02 -1.05
CA ASN A 14 6.66 11.26 -0.28
C ASN A 14 5.95 12.47 -0.90
N ASP A 15 5.86 12.56 -2.23
CA ASP A 15 5.03 13.57 -2.91
C ASP A 15 3.53 13.41 -2.54
N ASN A 16 3.13 12.21 -2.13
CA ASN A 16 1.78 11.87 -1.67
C ASN A 16 1.71 11.62 -0.15
N TYR A 17 2.68 12.10 0.64
CA TYR A 17 2.78 11.76 2.07
C TYR A 17 1.51 12.06 2.88
N GLU A 18 0.80 13.15 2.54
CA GLU A 18 -0.48 13.49 3.17
C GLU A 18 -1.50 12.35 3.10
N GLU A 19 -1.43 11.53 2.06
CA GLU A 19 -2.33 10.41 1.90
C GLU A 19 -2.05 9.24 2.85
N PHE A 20 -0.85 9.18 3.43
CA PHE A 20 -0.41 8.16 4.38
C PHE A 20 -0.46 8.64 5.84
N GLN A 21 -0.87 9.90 6.09
CA GLN A 21 -0.85 10.50 7.44
C GLN A 21 -1.69 9.77 8.48
N SER A 22 -2.73 9.03 8.06
CA SER A 22 -3.53 8.25 8.99
C SER A 22 -2.82 7.00 9.51
N LEU A 23 -1.76 6.54 8.85
CA LEU A 23 -1.00 5.37 9.27
C LEU A 23 -0.02 5.74 10.38
N LYS A 24 0.17 4.83 11.33
CA LYS A 24 1.24 4.98 12.32
C LYS A 24 2.61 4.72 11.72
N ASP A 25 3.62 5.32 12.32
CA ASP A 25 5.01 5.03 12.00
C ASP A 25 5.31 3.54 12.21
N GLY A 26 6.07 2.95 11.29
CA GLY A 26 6.35 1.52 11.19
C GLY A 26 5.32 0.72 10.38
N ALA A 27 4.21 1.32 9.93
CA ALA A 27 3.26 0.67 9.05
C ALA A 27 3.89 0.38 7.67
N LYS A 28 3.71 -0.83 7.15
CA LYS A 28 4.35 -1.32 5.92
C LYS A 28 3.34 -1.73 4.87
N ILE A 29 3.61 -1.31 3.63
CA ILE A 29 2.77 -1.57 2.47
C ILE A 29 3.62 -2.19 1.39
N ALA A 30 3.21 -3.36 0.90
CA ALA A 30 3.86 -3.98 -0.25
C ALA A 30 3.24 -3.52 -1.57
N MET A 31 4.07 -3.33 -2.59
CA MET A 31 3.64 -3.13 -3.97
C MET A 31 4.11 -4.34 -4.79
N LEU A 32 3.15 -5.19 -5.19
CA LEU A 32 3.37 -6.41 -5.94
C LEU A 32 3.19 -6.12 -7.42
N LEU A 33 4.31 -5.96 -8.13
CA LEU A 33 4.32 -5.69 -9.56
C LEU A 33 4.19 -6.99 -10.38
N PRO A 34 3.63 -6.94 -11.60
CA PRO A 34 3.53 -8.10 -12.46
C PRO A 34 4.91 -8.52 -13.02
N ASN A 35 5.05 -9.80 -13.34
CA ASN A 35 6.19 -10.36 -14.08
C ASN A 35 7.57 -10.13 -13.42
N THR A 36 7.62 -10.15 -12.08
CA THR A 36 8.85 -10.01 -11.29
C THR A 36 8.79 -10.82 -10.00
N ASP A 37 9.95 -11.22 -9.49
CA ASP A 37 10.10 -11.75 -8.13
C ASP A 37 10.49 -10.68 -7.11
N ASN A 38 10.77 -9.45 -7.56
CA ASN A 38 11.08 -8.34 -6.67
C ASN A 38 9.82 -7.84 -5.96
N LEU A 39 10.00 -7.50 -4.69
CA LEU A 39 9.01 -6.89 -3.83
C LEU A 39 9.44 -5.46 -3.51
N ILE A 40 8.50 -4.53 -3.57
CA ILE A 40 8.69 -3.15 -3.12
C ILE A 40 7.93 -3.00 -1.81
N VAL A 41 8.61 -2.59 -0.74
CA VAL A 41 7.99 -2.33 0.57
C VAL A 41 8.16 -0.85 0.91
N LEU A 42 7.04 -0.17 1.12
CA LEU A 42 6.96 1.18 1.65
C LEU A 42 6.83 1.08 3.17
N GLU A 43 7.60 1.85 3.93
CA GLU A 43 7.48 1.94 5.39
C GLU A 43 7.20 3.38 5.82
N LYS A 44 6.13 3.57 6.58
CA LYS A 44 5.73 4.87 7.09
C LYS A 44 6.67 5.31 8.21
N GLY A 45 7.27 6.49 8.09
CA GLY A 45 7.99 7.19 9.16
C GLY A 45 7.74 8.70 9.08
N SER A 46 8.70 9.53 9.53
CA SER A 46 8.67 10.98 9.28
C SER A 46 8.70 11.32 7.78
N GLU A 47 9.27 10.42 7.00
CA GLU A 47 9.17 10.29 5.55
C GLU A 47 8.84 8.82 5.24
N ILE A 48 8.36 8.53 4.04
CA ILE A 48 8.14 7.15 3.60
C ILE A 48 9.44 6.63 3.03
N SER A 49 10.00 5.59 3.64
CA SER A 49 11.15 4.89 3.10
C SER A 49 10.72 3.73 2.20
N VAL A 50 11.58 3.38 1.24
CA VAL A 50 11.32 2.29 0.30
C VAL A 50 12.47 1.31 0.33
N LYS A 51 12.13 0.02 0.38
CA LYS A 51 13.08 -1.07 0.14
C LYS A 51 12.62 -1.90 -1.04
N ILE A 52 13.53 -2.18 -1.97
CA ILE A 52 13.30 -3.09 -3.09
C ILE A 52 14.29 -4.24 -3.00
N ASP A 53 13.78 -5.46 -2.93
CA ASP A 53 14.61 -6.67 -2.89
C ASP A 53 13.85 -7.83 -3.52
N ASP A 54 14.54 -8.93 -3.73
CA ASP A 54 13.90 -10.19 -4.08
C ASP A 54 12.90 -10.60 -2.97
N ARG A 55 11.72 -11.11 -3.34
CA ARG A 55 10.67 -11.50 -2.38
C ARG A 55 11.13 -12.52 -1.33
N TYR A 56 12.13 -13.35 -1.65
CA TYR A 56 12.69 -14.35 -0.74
C TYR A 56 13.66 -13.74 0.28
N SER A 57 14.12 -12.50 0.06
CA SER A 57 14.96 -11.73 0.99
C SER A 57 14.16 -11.11 2.15
N PHE A 58 12.83 -11.13 2.09
CA PHE A 58 11.96 -10.58 3.12
C PHE A 58 11.39 -11.67 4.03
N GLU A 59 11.48 -11.46 5.35
CA GLU A 59 10.79 -12.32 6.32
C GLU A 59 9.29 -12.01 6.35
N PHE A 60 8.46 -13.05 6.32
CA PHE A 60 7.01 -12.89 6.41
C PHE A 60 6.55 -12.73 7.87
N PRO A 61 5.63 -11.78 8.17
CA PRO A 61 5.02 -10.82 7.26
C PRO A 61 5.95 -9.63 6.97
N PHE A 62 6.16 -9.34 5.68
CA PHE A 62 7.02 -8.24 5.21
C PHE A 62 6.31 -6.90 5.12
N ALA A 63 4.98 -6.93 5.16
CA ALA A 63 4.08 -5.77 5.19
C ALA A 63 2.76 -6.18 5.85
N GLU A 64 1.96 -5.23 6.32
CA GLU A 64 0.62 -5.49 6.80
C GLU A 64 -0.36 -5.75 5.64
N ILE A 65 -0.27 -4.93 4.59
CA ILE A 65 -1.09 -5.03 3.37
C ILE A 65 -0.22 -5.05 2.11
N GLY A 66 -0.79 -5.51 1.01
CA GLY A 66 -0.18 -5.46 -0.31
C GLY A 66 -1.13 -4.97 -1.38
N PHE A 67 -0.63 -4.14 -2.29
CA PHE A 67 -1.31 -3.76 -3.52
C PHE A 67 -0.74 -4.57 -4.68
N LYS A 68 -1.60 -5.34 -5.36
CA LYS A 68 -1.24 -6.17 -6.50
C LYS A 68 -1.61 -5.50 -7.80
N PHE A 69 -0.60 -5.12 -8.56
CA PHE A 69 -0.73 -4.43 -9.83
C PHE A 69 -1.03 -5.41 -10.96
N SER A 70 -1.96 -5.05 -11.84
CA SER A 70 -2.11 -5.69 -13.14
C SER A 70 -1.09 -5.14 -14.15
N GLU A 71 -0.92 -5.80 -15.29
CA GLU A 71 -0.09 -5.29 -16.39
C GLU A 71 -0.51 -3.86 -16.79
N ASP A 72 0.47 -3.05 -17.17
CA ASP A 72 0.31 -1.64 -17.61
C ASP A 72 -0.27 -0.65 -16.58
N THR A 73 -0.47 -1.05 -15.32
CA THR A 73 -0.98 -0.14 -14.27
C THR A 73 0.12 0.68 -13.59
N VAL A 74 1.34 0.15 -13.55
CA VAL A 74 2.50 0.78 -12.88
C VAL A 74 2.83 2.14 -13.49
N ASP A 75 2.93 2.20 -14.83
CA ASP A 75 3.19 3.46 -15.55
C ASP A 75 2.11 4.52 -15.26
N LYS A 76 0.84 4.12 -15.17
CA LYS A 76 -0.26 5.05 -14.89
C LYS A 76 -0.12 5.66 -13.50
N VAL A 77 0.32 4.87 -12.52
CA VAL A 77 0.52 5.32 -11.13
C VAL A 77 1.73 6.25 -11.02
N LEU A 78 2.86 5.89 -11.63
CA LEU A 78 4.09 6.70 -11.55
C LEU A 78 4.03 8.00 -12.37
N ASN A 79 3.19 8.05 -13.41
CA ASN A 79 2.99 9.28 -14.21
C ASN A 79 1.98 10.25 -13.58
N ASP A 80 1.21 9.83 -12.57
CA ASP A 80 0.32 10.71 -11.82
C ASP A 80 1.06 11.31 -10.62
N LYS A 81 1.01 12.63 -10.49
CA LYS A 81 1.56 13.36 -9.33
C LYS A 81 0.68 13.24 -8.09
N THR A 82 -0.50 12.64 -8.21
CA THR A 82 -1.47 12.47 -7.14
C THR A 82 -1.83 11.01 -6.94
N LEU A 83 -2.32 10.66 -5.75
CA LEU A 83 -2.79 9.30 -5.45
C LEU A 83 -4.13 8.96 -6.14
N LYS A 84 -4.73 9.89 -6.91
CA LYS A 84 -6.05 9.71 -7.52
C LYS A 84 -6.07 8.61 -8.56
N THR A 85 -5.05 8.51 -9.42
CA THR A 85 -4.97 7.40 -10.39
C THR A 85 -4.83 6.07 -9.66
N PHE A 86 -4.04 6.02 -8.59
CA PHE A 86 -3.89 4.81 -7.79
C PHE A 86 -5.24 4.38 -7.17
N GLN A 87 -5.94 5.29 -6.49
CA GLN A 87 -7.28 5.06 -5.93
C GLN A 87 -8.29 4.59 -6.97
N ARG A 88 -8.31 5.23 -8.16
CA ARG A 88 -9.20 4.85 -9.26
C ARG A 88 -8.90 3.45 -9.78
N LEU A 89 -7.62 3.12 -10.00
CA LEU A 89 -7.22 1.79 -10.48
C LEU A 89 -7.55 0.70 -9.45
N THR A 90 -7.40 1.00 -8.16
CA THR A 90 -7.84 0.10 -7.10
C THR A 90 -9.36 -0.07 -7.07
N SER A 91 -10.13 1.01 -7.24
CA SER A 91 -11.59 0.96 -7.28
C SER A 91 -12.15 0.23 -8.50
N ASN A 92 -11.38 0.15 -9.59
CA ASN A 92 -11.71 -0.58 -10.82
C ASN A 92 -11.21 -2.04 -10.82
N ASP A 93 -10.71 -2.54 -9.68
CA ASP A 93 -10.09 -3.87 -9.54
C ASP A 93 -8.85 -4.09 -10.44
N GLU A 94 -8.26 -3.03 -11.02
CA GLU A 94 -7.00 -3.10 -11.79
C GLU A 94 -5.78 -3.24 -10.84
N ILE A 95 -5.93 -2.78 -9.59
CA ILE A 95 -4.96 -2.98 -8.51
C ILE A 95 -5.70 -3.63 -7.33
N GLY A 96 -5.42 -4.89 -7.05
CA GLY A 96 -6.03 -5.61 -5.92
C GLY A 96 -5.40 -5.23 -4.58
N ILE A 97 -6.17 -5.30 -3.49
CA ILE A 97 -5.64 -5.19 -2.11
C ILE A 97 -5.67 -6.56 -1.44
N MET A 98 -4.62 -6.90 -0.72
CA MET A 98 -4.58 -8.08 0.16
C MET A 98 -4.00 -7.72 1.53
N SER A 99 -4.42 -8.47 2.55
CA SER A 99 -3.84 -8.40 3.89
C SER A 99 -2.92 -9.59 4.11
N PHE A 100 -1.74 -9.35 4.68
CA PHE A 100 -0.81 -10.39 5.13
C PHE A 100 -0.93 -10.65 6.63
N VAL A 101 -1.59 -9.75 7.36
CA VAL A 101 -1.82 -9.84 8.80
C VAL A 101 -3.32 -9.93 9.10
N LYS A 102 -3.65 -10.20 10.37
CA LYS A 102 -5.04 -10.17 10.85
C LYS A 102 -5.52 -8.72 10.99
N GLU A 103 -6.84 -8.55 10.94
CA GLU A 103 -7.50 -7.24 11.06
C GLU A 103 -7.10 -6.47 12.32
N ASP A 104 -6.93 -7.13 13.47
CA ASP A 104 -6.46 -6.48 14.72
C ASP A 104 -5.12 -5.75 14.54
N LYS A 105 -4.21 -6.31 13.74
CA LYS A 105 -2.91 -5.69 13.43
C LYS A 105 -3.06 -4.50 12.48
N LEU A 106 -4.02 -4.56 11.56
CA LEU A 106 -4.36 -3.42 10.70
C LEU A 106 -4.93 -2.25 11.51
N LEU A 107 -5.78 -2.55 12.50
CA LEU A 107 -6.31 -1.56 13.43
C LEU A 107 -5.20 -0.97 14.32
N GLU A 108 -4.23 -1.79 14.75
CA GLU A 108 -3.08 -1.32 15.54
C GLU A 108 -2.27 -0.25 14.81
N TYR A 109 -2.16 -0.33 13.48
CA TYR A 109 -1.45 0.64 12.62
C TYR A 109 -2.35 1.70 11.95
N ASP A 110 -3.62 1.82 12.37
CA ASP A 110 -4.60 2.80 11.88
C ASP A 110 -4.90 2.73 10.36
N TYR A 111 -4.89 1.51 9.79
CA TYR A 111 -5.22 1.30 8.37
C TYR A 111 -6.67 1.64 7.99
N THR A 112 -7.60 1.79 8.94
CA THR A 112 -9.02 2.04 8.65
C THR A 112 -9.23 3.27 7.76
N ASN A 113 -8.65 4.41 8.13
CA ASN A 113 -8.82 5.64 7.35
C ASN A 113 -8.06 5.59 6.02
N PHE A 114 -6.92 4.91 5.99
CA PHE A 114 -6.14 4.73 4.78
C PHE A 114 -6.91 3.88 3.75
N LEU A 115 -7.42 2.71 4.17
CA LEU A 115 -8.13 1.77 3.31
C LEU A 115 -9.47 2.32 2.80
N ARG A 116 -10.14 3.18 3.57
CA ARG A 116 -11.38 3.86 3.15
C ARG A 116 -11.21 4.69 1.87
N LYS A 117 -10.01 5.25 1.64
CA LYS A 117 -9.70 5.99 0.41
C LYS A 117 -9.74 5.11 -0.83
N PHE A 118 -9.62 3.80 -0.65
CA PHE A 118 -9.66 2.79 -1.70
C PHE A 118 -11.01 2.05 -1.72
N GLY A 119 -12.00 2.49 -0.94
CA GLY A 119 -13.33 1.87 -0.87
C GLY A 119 -13.43 0.66 0.07
N PHE A 120 -12.41 0.41 0.91
CA PHE A 120 -12.41 -0.70 1.87
C PHE A 120 -12.67 -0.18 3.28
N ASP A 121 -13.63 -0.78 3.98
CA ASP A 121 -13.87 -0.50 5.40
C ASP A 121 -13.46 -1.72 6.22
N LEU A 122 -12.49 -1.53 7.12
CA LEU A 122 -12.22 -2.53 8.16
C LEU A 122 -13.41 -2.50 9.11
N LYS A 123 -13.99 -3.68 9.41
CA LYS A 123 -15.15 -3.73 10.30
C LYS A 123 -14.67 -3.31 11.68
N CYS A 124 -14.97 -2.06 12.04
CA CYS A 124 -14.88 -1.67 13.42
C CYS A 124 -15.83 -2.61 14.18
N ASN A 125 -15.29 -3.48 15.02
CA ASN A 125 -16.04 -4.21 16.05
C ASN A 125 -16.58 -3.21 17.09
N CYS A 126 -17.33 -2.20 16.64
CA CYS A 126 -18.31 -1.57 17.48
C CYS A 126 -19.40 -2.63 17.66
N SER A 127 -19.42 -3.23 18.85
CA SER A 127 -20.62 -3.85 19.40
C SER A 127 -21.69 -2.78 19.62
N CYS A 128 -22.15 -2.14 18.55
CA CYS A 128 -23.40 -1.42 18.54
C CYS A 128 -24.38 -2.35 17.87
N GLY A 129 -25.02 -3.18 18.71
CA GLY A 129 -26.21 -3.89 18.31
C GLY A 129 -27.21 -2.89 17.77
N CYS A 130 -27.65 -3.11 16.55
CA CYS A 130 -28.97 -2.72 16.12
C CYS A 130 -29.67 -4.00 15.69
N CYS A 131 -30.72 -4.29 16.47
CA CYS A 131 -31.75 -5.29 16.23
C CYS A 131 -32.43 -5.11 14.87
#